data_AF-A0AAP0B8T4-F1
#
_entry.id   AF-A0AAP0B8T4-F1
#
_cell.length_a   1.000
_cell.length_b   1.000
_cell.length_c   1.000
_cell.angle_alpha   90.00
_cell.angle_beta   90.00
_cell.angle_gamma   90.00
#
_symmetry.space_group_name_H-M   'P 1'
#
loop_
_entity.id
_entity.type
_entity.pdbx_description
1 polymer ?
#
loop_
_entity_poly.entity_id
_entity_poly.type
_entity_poly.pdbx_seq_one_letter_code
_entity_poly.pdbx_strand_id
1 'polypeptide(L)'
;MGLQEKEMNLSGEHVREGLTCIISVKVPNPEFEGQTKTRLGNPEVRKVVEQCLQEYLTEYLELHPDAMDSILSKSLNALKAAMEAKRARELIYRDSDMELVRVLPSAEDEVNVACFHPLPGGGLVYGTN
;
A
#
# COMPACT_ATOMS: atom_id res chain seq x y z
N MET A 1 -14.95 -14.53 19.74
CA MET A 1 -13.48 -14.33 19.86
C MET A 1 -13.23 -12.88 19.55
N GLY A 2 -12.98 -12.05 20.57
CA GLY A 2 -12.97 -10.60 20.46
C GLY A 2 -11.61 -10.07 20.01
N LEU A 3 -11.63 -9.17 19.02
CA LEU A 3 -10.50 -8.30 18.69
C LEU A 3 -10.35 -7.25 19.78
N GLN A 4 -9.55 -7.53 20.80
CA GLN A 4 -9.02 -6.48 21.68
C GLN A 4 -7.55 -6.77 21.96
N GLU A 5 -6.68 -5.95 21.37
CA GLU A 5 -5.61 -5.22 22.07
C GLU A 5 -4.79 -4.41 21.05
N LYS A 6 -4.98 -3.09 21.08
CA LYS A 6 -4.41 -2.04 20.19
C LYS A 6 -4.80 -2.13 18.72
N GLU A 7 -5.80 -1.31 18.37
CA GLU A 7 -6.35 -1.02 17.03
C GLU A 7 -5.35 -1.17 15.86
N MET A 8 -5.14 -2.41 15.43
CA MET A 8 -4.70 -2.70 14.08
C MET A 8 -5.93 -2.55 13.20
N ASN A 9 -6.24 -1.31 12.82
CA ASN A 9 -7.31 -1.04 11.86
C ASN A 9 -6.90 -1.63 10.53
N LEU A 10 -7.42 -2.83 10.23
CA LEU A 10 -7.22 -3.49 8.96
C LEU A 10 -7.94 -2.67 7.87
N SER A 11 -7.18 -1.89 7.13
CA SER A 11 -7.70 -1.10 6.02
C SER A 11 -7.94 -1.98 4.79
N GLY A 12 -8.85 -1.54 3.92
CA GLY A 12 -9.19 -2.29 2.71
C GLY A 12 -8.03 -2.44 1.72
N GLU A 13 -6.97 -1.63 1.82
CA GLU A 13 -5.75 -1.80 1.01
C GLU A 13 -5.01 -3.10 1.38
N HIS A 14 -4.91 -3.44 2.68
CA HIS A 14 -4.24 -4.67 3.13
C HIS A 14 -5.07 -5.92 2.79
N VAL A 15 -6.38 -5.79 2.73
CA VAL A 15 -7.27 -6.87 2.29
C VAL A 15 -7.14 -7.12 0.78
N ARG A 16 -6.91 -6.06 -0.01
CA ARG A 16 -6.75 -6.16 -1.47
C ARG A 16 -5.31 -6.42 -1.92
N GLU A 17 -4.35 -6.44 -1.01
CA GLU A 17 -2.96 -6.71 -1.36
C GLU A 17 -2.80 -8.14 -1.91
N GLY A 18 -2.29 -8.24 -3.14
CA GLY A 18 -2.19 -9.52 -3.85
C GLY A 18 -3.52 -10.11 -4.35
N LEU A 19 -4.64 -9.37 -4.23
CA LEU A 19 -5.93 -9.78 -4.76
C LEU A 19 -5.97 -9.61 -6.27
N THR A 20 -6.29 -10.69 -6.98
CA THR A 20 -6.64 -10.65 -8.41
C THR A 20 -8.13 -10.92 -8.54
N CYS A 21 -8.86 -10.01 -9.17
CA CYS A 21 -10.29 -10.18 -9.40
C CYS A 21 -10.68 -9.63 -10.78
N ILE A 22 -11.75 -10.20 -11.34
CA ILE A 22 -12.37 -9.73 -12.58
C ILE A 22 -13.80 -9.36 -12.24
N ILE A 23 -14.17 -8.11 -12.54
CA ILE A 23 -15.53 -7.61 -12.37
C ILE A 23 -16.06 -7.26 -13.76
N SER A 24 -17.07 -8.01 -14.20
CA SER A 24 -17.74 -7.78 -15.47
C SER A 24 -19.20 -7.40 -15.21
N VAL A 25 -19.62 -6.25 -15.73
CA VAL A 25 -20.99 -5.75 -15.59
C VAL A 25 -21.57 -5.45 -16.97
N LYS A 26 -22.84 -5.78 -17.15
CA LYS A 26 -23.60 -5.43 -18.35
C LYS A 26 -24.57 -4.31 -18.00
N VAL A 27 -24.34 -3.14 -18.59
CA VAL A 27 -25.12 -1.92 -18.30
C VAL A 27 -25.88 -1.51 -19.57
N PRO A 28 -27.22 -1.35 -19.52
CA PRO A 28 -28.01 -0.98 -20.69
C PRO A 28 -27.64 0.39 -21.29
N ASN A 29 -27.44 1.40 -20.43
CA ASN A 29 -27.09 2.77 -20.82
C ASN A 29 -25.81 3.21 -20.08
N PRO A 30 -24.62 2.81 -20.54
CA PRO A 30 -23.38 3.10 -19.83
C PRO A 30 -22.95 4.56 -20.04
N GLU A 31 -22.70 5.24 -18.93
CA GLU A 31 -22.10 6.57 -18.89
C GLU A 31 -20.62 6.42 -18.52
N PHE A 32 -19.72 7.14 -19.18
CA PHE A 32 -18.28 7.07 -18.88
C PHE A 32 -17.71 8.46 -18.63
N GLU A 33 -16.83 8.56 -17.64
CA GLU A 33 -16.03 9.76 -17.42
C GLU A 33 -14.83 9.76 -18.38
N GLY A 34 -14.72 10.82 -19.19
CA GLY A 34 -13.61 11.02 -20.12
C GLY A 34 -13.69 10.21 -21.41
N GLN A 35 -12.85 10.57 -22.37
CA GLN A 35 -12.87 10.01 -23.72
C GLN A 35 -12.40 8.54 -23.77
N THR A 36 -11.49 8.16 -22.89
CA THR A 36 -10.88 6.81 -22.88
C THR A 36 -11.75 5.73 -22.23
N LYS A 37 -12.96 6.08 -21.74
CA LYS A 37 -13.90 5.15 -21.10
C LYS A 37 -13.30 4.35 -19.95
N THR A 38 -12.36 4.94 -19.21
CA THR A 38 -11.63 4.28 -18.12
C THR A 38 -12.44 4.18 -16.83
N ARG A 39 -13.47 5.01 -16.67
CA ARG A 39 -14.30 5.03 -15.48
C ARG A 39 -15.77 5.05 -15.87
N LEU A 40 -16.53 4.09 -15.34
CA LEU A 40 -17.98 4.03 -15.46
C LEU A 40 -18.62 5.05 -14.50
N GLY A 41 -19.48 5.91 -15.03
CA GLY A 41 -20.15 7.00 -14.34
C GLY A 41 -21.54 6.67 -13.78
N ASN A 42 -22.03 5.43 -13.94
CA ASN A 42 -23.32 4.96 -13.43
C ASN A 42 -23.26 4.65 -11.90
N PRO A 43 -23.67 5.56 -10.99
CA PRO A 43 -23.58 5.31 -9.54
C PRO A 43 -24.46 4.15 -9.05
N GLU A 44 -25.53 3.84 -9.76
CA GLU A 44 -26.44 2.73 -9.48
C GLU A 44 -25.76 1.37 -9.69
N VAL A 45 -24.85 1.26 -10.65
CA VAL A 45 -24.11 0.01 -10.91
C VAL A 45 -23.24 -0.33 -9.72
N ARG A 46 -22.62 0.68 -9.09
CA ARG A 46 -21.83 0.50 -7.87
C ARG A 46 -22.67 -0.12 -6.75
N LYS A 47 -23.88 0.40 -6.50
CA LYS A 47 -24.76 -0.12 -5.45
C LYS A 47 -25.14 -1.58 -5.69
N VAL A 48 -25.46 -1.93 -6.93
CA VAL A 48 -25.81 -3.31 -7.30
C VAL A 48 -24.61 -4.24 -7.09
N VAL A 49 -23.42 -3.86 -7.55
CA VAL A 49 -22.20 -4.66 -7.38
C VAL A 49 -21.84 -4.82 -5.90
N GLU A 50 -21.93 -3.75 -5.10
CA GLU A 50 -21.67 -3.79 -3.66
C GLU A 50 -22.65 -4.73 -2.94
N GLN A 51 -23.95 -4.67 -3.27
CA GLN A 51 -24.96 -5.57 -2.69
C GLN A 51 -24.69 -7.03 -3.04
N CYS A 52 -24.44 -7.33 -4.32
CA CYS A 52 -24.12 -8.70 -4.75
C CYS A 52 -22.84 -9.21 -4.06
N LEU A 53 -21.78 -8.41 -4.02
CA LEU A 53 -20.55 -8.80 -3.34
C LEU A 53 -20.81 -9.06 -1.86
N GLN A 54 -21.56 -8.20 -1.17
CA GLN A 54 -21.85 -8.40 0.24
C GLN A 54 -22.61 -9.70 0.49
N GLU A 55 -23.61 -10.03 -0.32
CA GLU A 55 -24.39 -11.25 -0.18
C GLU A 55 -23.54 -12.50 -0.44
N TYR A 56 -23.00 -12.62 -1.65
CA TYR A 56 -22.31 -13.85 -2.08
C TYR A 56 -20.95 -14.04 -1.40
N LEU A 57 -20.20 -12.95 -1.14
CA LEU A 57 -18.91 -13.07 -0.46
C LEU A 57 -19.10 -13.44 1.01
N THR A 58 -20.12 -12.88 1.69
CA THR A 58 -20.40 -13.24 3.08
C THR A 58 -20.78 -14.70 3.18
N GLU A 59 -21.72 -15.16 2.35
CA GLU A 59 -22.12 -16.56 2.31
C GLU A 59 -20.93 -17.50 2.04
N TYR A 60 -20.10 -17.17 1.04
CA TYR A 60 -18.92 -17.96 0.73
C TYR A 60 -17.96 -18.06 1.92
N LEU A 61 -17.69 -16.95 2.60
CA LEU A 61 -16.74 -16.93 3.72
C LEU A 61 -17.30 -17.63 4.98
N GLU A 62 -18.63 -17.62 5.18
CA GLU A 62 -19.29 -18.38 6.24
C GLU A 62 -19.19 -19.89 6.00
N LEU A 63 -19.30 -20.33 4.74
CA LEU A 63 -19.16 -21.74 4.35
C LEU A 63 -17.70 -22.22 4.31
N HIS A 64 -16.74 -21.30 4.16
CA HIS A 64 -15.31 -21.60 4.01
C HIS A 64 -14.45 -20.84 5.06
N PRO A 65 -14.52 -21.24 6.34
CA PRO A 65 -13.77 -20.57 7.41
C PRO A 65 -12.24 -20.65 7.22
N ASP A 66 -11.75 -21.73 6.60
CA ASP A 66 -10.34 -21.90 6.23
C ASP A 66 -9.87 -20.85 5.21
N ALA A 67 -10.71 -20.54 4.21
CA ALA A 67 -10.44 -19.48 3.25
C ALA A 67 -10.44 -18.10 3.93
N MET A 68 -11.39 -17.84 4.82
CA MET A 68 -11.46 -16.61 5.62
C MET A 68 -10.19 -16.43 6.47
N ASP A 69 -9.77 -17.45 7.21
CA ASP A 69 -8.59 -17.41 8.07
C ASP A 69 -7.31 -17.18 7.27
N SER A 70 -7.18 -17.80 6.10
CA SER A 70 -6.07 -17.59 5.17
C SER A 70 -6.03 -16.14 4.65
N ILE A 71 -7.18 -15.58 4.25
CA ILE A 71 -7.28 -14.18 3.81
C ILE A 71 -6.89 -13.23 4.94
N LEU A 72 -7.49 -13.39 6.13
CA LEU A 72 -7.19 -12.56 7.31
C LEU A 72 -5.72 -12.62 7.69
N SER A 73 -5.12 -13.82 7.68
CA SER A 73 -3.70 -14.00 7.97
C SER A 73 -2.81 -13.24 6.98
N LYS A 74 -3.10 -13.31 5.68
CA LYS A 74 -2.37 -12.56 4.65
C LYS A 74 -2.53 -11.05 4.85
N SER A 75 -3.74 -10.57 5.10
CA SER A 75 -4.01 -9.14 5.29
C SER A 75 -3.36 -8.59 6.56
N LEU A 76 -3.30 -9.38 7.64
CA LEU A 76 -2.58 -9.00 8.86
C LEU A 76 -1.07 -8.96 8.65
N ASN A 77 -0.51 -9.87 7.85
CA ASN A 77 0.91 -9.84 7.50
C ASN A 77 1.26 -8.63 6.64
N ALA A 78 0.42 -8.28 5.66
CA ALA A 78 0.52 -7.05 4.88
C ALA A 78 0.52 -5.80 5.77
N LEU A 79 -0.42 -5.72 6.71
CA LEU A 79 -0.50 -4.61 7.66
C LEU A 79 0.77 -4.53 8.54
N LYS A 80 1.29 -5.65 9.05
CA LYS A 80 2.54 -5.69 9.83
C LYS A 80 3.72 -5.18 9.01
N ALA A 81 3.89 -5.66 7.79
CA ALA A 81 4.95 -5.23 6.89
C ALA A 81 4.88 -3.72 6.61
N ALA A 82 3.68 -3.19 6.36
CA ALA A 82 3.45 -1.76 6.17
C ALA A 82 3.84 -0.93 7.41
N MET A 83 3.46 -1.38 8.61
CA MET A 83 3.83 -0.69 9.87
C MET A 83 5.34 -0.72 10.12
N GLU A 84 6.00 -1.85 9.87
CA GLU A 84 7.45 -1.99 10.02
C GLU A 84 8.19 -1.08 9.04
N ALA A 85 7.77 -1.06 7.77
CA ALA A 85 8.34 -0.14 6.77
C ALA A 85 8.14 1.32 7.17
N LYS A 86 6.97 1.68 7.72
CA LYS A 86 6.71 3.04 8.23
C LYS A 86 7.64 3.40 9.38
N ARG A 87 7.77 2.52 10.39
CA ARG A 87 8.69 2.72 11.53
C ARG A 87 10.15 2.85 11.08
N ALA A 88 10.59 2.04 10.12
CA ALA A 88 11.93 2.10 9.57
C ALA A 88 12.19 3.46 8.87
N ARG A 89 11.23 3.96 8.08
CA ARG A 89 11.32 5.28 7.46
C ARG A 89 11.36 6.41 8.49
N GLU A 90 10.51 6.34 9.51
CA GLU A 90 10.49 7.33 10.60
C GLU A 90 11.79 7.33 11.40
N LEU A 91 12.39 6.16 11.66
CA LEU A 91 13.68 6.06 12.34
C LEU A 91 14.78 6.74 11.54
N ILE A 92 14.86 6.47 10.22
CA ILE A 92 15.82 7.12 9.31
C ILE A 92 15.60 8.63 9.27
N TYR A 93 14.35 9.08 9.25
CA TYR A 93 14.02 10.51 9.23
C TYR A 93 14.39 11.21 10.55
N ARG A 94 14.17 10.58 11.70
CA ARG A 94 14.56 11.14 13.01
C ARG A 94 16.06 11.17 13.20
N ASP A 95 16.78 10.19 12.66
CA ASP A 95 18.25 10.17 12.68
C ASP A 95 18.83 11.22 11.72
N SER A 96 18.08 11.65 10.69
CA SER A 96 18.51 12.69 9.75
C SER A 96 18.53 14.12 10.33
N ASP A 97 17.94 14.34 11.51
CA ASP A 97 18.11 15.59 12.29
C ASP A 97 19.47 15.64 13.02
N MET A 98 20.22 14.53 13.11
CA MET A 98 21.63 14.51 13.50
C MET A 98 22.51 14.42 12.25
N GLU A 99 22.99 15.58 11.79
CA GLU A 99 24.03 15.78 10.75
C GLU A 99 24.37 14.58 9.85
N LEU A 100 23.48 14.24 8.92
CA LEU A 100 23.88 13.52 7.71
C LEU A 100 23.35 14.29 6.51
N VAL A 101 24.19 15.19 5.98
CA VAL A 101 23.95 15.87 4.71
C VAL A 101 23.81 14.78 3.63
N ARG A 102 22.56 14.53 3.22
CA ARG A 102 22.22 13.71 2.06
C ARG A 102 21.74 14.63 0.95
N VAL A 103 22.63 15.41 0.31
CA VAL A 103 22.29 15.84 -1.05
C VAL A 103 22.65 14.64 -1.91
N LEU A 104 21.64 13.85 -2.30
CA LEU A 104 21.86 12.93 -3.40
C LEU A 104 22.15 13.81 -4.62
N PRO A 105 23.27 13.59 -5.33
CA PRO A 105 23.53 14.31 -6.55
C PRO A 105 22.35 14.10 -7.51
N SER A 106 21.92 15.19 -8.16
CA SER A 106 20.95 15.10 -9.24
C SER A 106 21.49 14.18 -10.32
N ALA A 107 20.62 13.55 -11.11
CA ALA A 107 21.07 12.66 -12.19
C ALA A 107 21.98 13.36 -13.24
N GLU A 108 22.04 14.70 -13.19
CA GLU A 108 22.86 15.58 -14.04
C GLU A 108 24.22 15.92 -13.41
N ASP A 109 24.45 15.58 -12.14
CA ASP A 109 25.70 15.88 -11.42
C ASP A 109 26.75 14.77 -11.63
N GLU A 110 27.88 15.09 -12.27
CA GLU A 110 29.03 14.18 -12.38
C GLU A 110 29.79 14.10 -11.04
N VAL A 111 29.61 12.99 -10.32
CA VAL A 111 30.31 12.73 -9.05
C VAL A 111 31.70 12.19 -9.34
N ASN A 112 32.73 13.01 -9.08
CA ASN A 112 34.12 12.62 -9.35
C ASN A 112 34.82 11.95 -8.15
N VAL A 113 34.36 12.23 -6.92
CA VAL A 113 34.93 11.64 -5.70
C VAL A 113 33.81 11.39 -4.69
N ALA A 114 33.75 10.17 -4.14
CA ALA A 114 32.96 9.84 -2.97
C ALA A 114 33.87 9.25 -1.90
N CYS A 115 33.95 9.91 -0.75
CA CYS A 115 34.72 9.42 0.40
C CYS A 115 33.76 9.04 1.53
N PHE A 116 33.91 7.80 2.02
CA PHE A 116 33.19 7.33 3.19
C PHE A 116 34.06 7.52 4.43
N HIS A 117 33.58 8.28 5.41
CA HIS A 117 34.30 8.47 6.66
C HIS A 117 33.92 7.36 7.68
N PRO A 118 34.87 6.53 8.14
CA PRO A 118 34.56 5.30 8.89
C PRO A 118 34.26 5.50 10.38
N LEU A 119 34.00 6.75 10.84
CA LEU A 119 33.69 7.02 12.24
C LEU A 119 32.18 7.08 12.48
N PRO A 120 31.69 6.77 13.69
CA PRO A 120 30.29 7.00 14.06
C PRO A 120 29.93 8.48 13.87
N GLY A 121 28.96 8.78 13.01
CA GLY A 121 28.62 10.15 12.57
C GLY A 121 29.30 10.60 11.27
N GLY A 122 30.15 9.75 10.67
CA GLY A 122 30.76 10.00 9.37
C GLY A 122 29.77 9.80 8.22
N GLY A 123 29.51 10.85 7.45
CA GLY A 123 28.68 10.80 6.24
C GLY A 123 29.46 10.48 4.96
N LEU A 124 28.71 10.25 3.89
CA LEU A 124 29.26 10.16 2.54
C LEU A 124 29.42 11.58 2.00
N VAL A 125 30.65 12.02 1.74
CA VAL A 125 30.93 13.33 1.15
C VAL A 125 31.21 13.13 -0.33
N TYR A 126 30.40 13.76 -1.18
CA TYR A 126 30.62 13.83 -2.63
C TYR A 126 31.21 15.21 -2.97
N GLY A 127 32.22 15.22 -3.83
CA GLY A 127 32.74 16.42 -4.47
C GLY A 127 32.27 16.49 -5.91
N THR A 128 31.64 17.60 -6.31
CA THR A 128 31.52 18.03 -7.70
C THR A 128 32.70 18.93 -8.05
N ASN A 129 32.97 19.18 -9.34
CA ASN A 129 33.88 20.28 -9.72
C ASN A 129 33.27 21.65 -9.40
#